data_AF-V9IQ68-F1
#
_entry.id   AF-V9IQ68-F1
#
_cell.length_a   1.000
_cell.length_b   1.000
_cell.length_c   1.000
_cell.angle_alpha   90.00
_cell.angle_beta   90.00
_cell.angle_gamma   90.00
#
_symmetry.space_group_name_H-M   'P 1'
#
loop_
_entity.id
_entity.type
_entity.pdbx_description
1 polymer ?
#
loop_
_entity_poly.entity_id
_entity_poly.type
_entity_poly.pdbx_seq_one_letter_code
_entity_poly.pdbx_strand_id
1 'polypeptide(L)' 'FLYSAGFFLTVSPESMLTVAKHAAETGKYYMINLAAPFICQFFKDPLMELFPYVDFIFGNESE' A
#
# COMPACT_ATOMS: atom_id res chain seq x y z
N PHE A 1 -2.14 1.59 14.25
CA PHE A 1 -1.69 0.99 12.99
C PHE A 1 -2.82 1.07 11.98
N LEU A 2 -2.50 1.04 10.68
CA LEU A 2 -3.43 1.06 9.56
C LEU A 2 -2.99 -0.02 8.56
N TYR A 3 -3.95 -0.72 7.94
CA TYR A 3 -3.69 -1.80 7.00
C TYR A 3 -4.56 -1.64 5.75
N SER A 4 -3.98 -1.84 4.58
CA SER A 4 -4.68 -1.87 3.30
C SER A 4 -4.31 -3.11 2.50
N ALA A 5 -5.31 -3.76 1.87
CA ALA A 5 -5.03 -4.76 0.85
C ALA A 5 -4.71 -4.06 -0.48
N GLY A 6 -3.75 -4.61 -1.23
CA GLY A 6 -3.29 -4.08 -2.52
C GLY A 6 -4.40 -3.94 -3.56
N PHE A 7 -5.45 -4.78 -3.48
CA PHE A 7 -6.65 -4.63 -4.31
C PHE A 7 -7.28 -3.23 -4.27
N PHE A 8 -7.14 -2.51 -3.15
CA PHE A 8 -7.73 -1.17 -3.01
C PHE A 8 -7.02 -0.12 -3.88
N LEU A 9 -5.81 -0.41 -4.39
CA LEU A 9 -5.15 0.39 -5.43
C LEU A 9 -5.95 0.43 -6.74
N THR A 10 -6.85 -0.53 -6.96
CA THR A 10 -7.74 -0.52 -8.13
C THR A 10 -8.97 0.38 -7.95
N VAL A 11 -9.22 0.84 -6.73
CA VAL A 11 -10.43 1.60 -6.35
C VAL A 11 -10.07 3.05 -6.02
N SER A 12 -9.12 3.26 -5.10
CA SER A 12 -8.74 4.61 -4.69
C SER A 12 -7.31 4.67 -4.11
N PRO A 13 -6.28 4.74 -4.98
CA PRO A 13 -4.90 5.01 -4.58
C PRO A 13 -4.74 6.27 -3.73
N GLU A 14 -5.46 7.33 -4.08
CA GLU A 14 -5.41 8.62 -3.36
C GLU A 14 -5.82 8.48 -1.90
N SER A 15 -6.85 7.67 -1.62
CA SER A 15 -7.27 7.37 -0.25
C SER A 15 -6.19 6.63 0.51
N MET A 16 -5.52 5.64 -0.11
CA MET A 16 -4.42 4.89 0.51
C MET A 16 -3.25 5.81 0.84
N LEU A 17 -2.86 6.68 -0.10
CA LEU A 17 -1.78 7.64 0.10
C LEU A 17 -2.11 8.64 1.21
N THR A 18 -3.35 9.11 1.28
CA THR A 18 -3.81 10.03 2.33
C THR A 18 -3.68 9.41 3.72
N VAL A 19 -4.12 8.16 3.89
CA VAL A 19 -4.02 7.48 5.18
C VAL A 19 -2.58 7.06 5.51
N ALA A 20 -1.76 6.74 4.52
CA ALA A 20 -0.35 6.41 4.70
C ALA A 20 0.46 7.65 5.16
N LYS A 21 0.23 8.82 4.55
CA LYS A 21 0.80 10.10 5.00
C LYS A 21 0.38 10.43 6.43
N HIS A 22 -0.91 10.29 6.74
CA HIS A 22 -1.41 10.50 8.10
C HIS A 22 -0.75 9.55 9.12
N ALA A 23 -0.49 8.30 8.75
CA ALA A 23 0.20 7.35 9.61
C ALA A 23 1.63 7.82 9.92
N ALA A 24 2.39 8.20 8.89
CA ALA A 24 3.74 8.73 9.01
C ALA A 24 3.79 10.01 9.89
N GLU A 25 2.84 10.94 9.70
CA GLU A 25 2.74 12.18 10.49
C GLU A 25 2.39 11.93 11.96
N THR A 26 1.66 10.86 12.26
CA THR A 26 1.18 10.56 13.62
C THR A 26 1.98 9.46 14.33
N GLY A 27 3.10 9.02 13.75
CA GLY A 27 3.93 7.95 14.31
C GLY A 27 3.20 6.61 14.40
N LYS A 28 2.20 6.37 13.54
CA LYS A 28 1.48 5.10 13.44
C LYS A 28 2.08 4.26 12.32
N TYR A 29 2.07 2.95 12.50
CA TYR A 29 2.45 2.05 11.42
C TYR A 29 1.39 1.98 10.32
N TYR A 30 1.83 2.04 9.06
CA TYR A 30 1.05 1.74 7.88
C TYR A 30 1.56 0.47 7.19
N MET A 31 0.63 -0.39 6.82
CA MET A 31 0.91 -1.75 6.34
C MET A 31 0.12 -2.05 5.08
N ILE A 32 0.72 -2.78 4.15
CA ILE A 32 0.07 -3.20 2.91
C ILE A 32 0.34 -4.66 2.62
N ASN A 33 -0.66 -5.34 2.04
CA ASN A 33 -0.49 -6.63 1.40
C ASN A 33 -0.51 -6.48 -0.13
N LEU A 34 0.42 -7.07 -0.87
CA LEU A 34 0.52 -6.99 -2.33
C LEU A 34 -0.71 -7.58 -3.04
N ALA A 35 -1.38 -8.54 -2.39
CA ALA A 35 -2.68 -9.12 -2.69
C ALA A 35 -2.81 -9.95 -3.97
N ALA A 36 -2.17 -9.56 -5.07
CA ALA A 36 -2.10 -10.36 -6.29
C ALA A 36 -0.97 -9.87 -7.23
N PRO A 37 -0.41 -10.76 -8.08
CA PRO A 37 0.67 -10.40 -9.01
C PRO A 37 0.31 -9.25 -9.96
N PHE A 38 -0.96 -9.15 -10.37
CA PHE A 38 -1.41 -8.09 -11.29
C PHE A 38 -1.31 -6.69 -10.67
N ILE A 39 -1.32 -6.57 -9.34
CA ILE A 39 -1.12 -5.29 -8.65
C ILE A 39 0.30 -4.79 -8.88
N CYS A 40 1.31 -5.65 -8.69
CA CYS A 40 2.71 -5.33 -8.95
C CYS A 40 2.99 -5.04 -10.44
N GLN A 41 2.22 -5.65 -11.35
CA GLN A 41 2.40 -5.50 -12.80
C GLN A 41 1.74 -4.24 -13.37
N PHE A 42 0.49 -3.97 -13.00
CA PHE A 42 -0.33 -2.93 -13.63
C PHE A 42 -0.60 -1.71 -12.73
N PHE A 43 -0.39 -1.84 -11.42
CA PHE A 43 -0.56 -0.77 -10.42
C PHE A 43 0.76 -0.41 -9.74
N LYS A 44 1.88 -0.61 -10.45
CA LYS A 44 3.23 -0.31 -9.96
C LYS A 44 3.39 1.14 -9.54
N ASP A 45 2.96 2.10 -10.35
CA ASP A 45 3.16 3.52 -10.07
C ASP A 45 2.50 3.96 -8.74
N PRO A 46 1.21 3.71 -8.49
CA PRO A 46 0.61 4.06 -7.21
C PRO A 46 1.17 3.23 -6.04
N LEU A 47 1.61 2.00 -6.28
CA LEU A 47 2.30 1.18 -5.26
C LEU A 47 3.64 1.83 -4.86
N MET A 48 4.44 2.28 -5.82
CA MET A 48 5.72 2.95 -5.59
C MET A 48 5.55 4.32 -4.93
N GLU A 49 4.47 5.05 -5.20
CA GLU A 49 4.14 6.30 -4.50
C GLU A 49 3.78 6.06 -3.03
N LEU A 50 3.21 4.90 -2.72
CA LEU A 50 2.81 4.52 -1.36
C LEU A 50 4.01 4.04 -0.51
N PHE A 51 4.97 3.34 -1.12
CA PHE A 51 6.10 2.68 -0.43
C PHE A 51 6.91 3.55 0.53
N PRO A 52 7.17 4.84 0.28
CA PRO A 52 7.85 5.71 1.25
C PRO A 52 7.15 5.82 2.61
N TYR A 53 5.86 5.48 2.67
CA TYR A 53 5.03 5.58 3.87
C TYR A 53 4.66 4.22 4.46
N VAL A 54 5.17 3.12 3.89
CA VAL A 54 4.84 1.75 4.32
C VAL A 54 5.92 1.22 5.27
N ASP A 55 5.50 0.78 6.45
CA ASP A 55 6.39 0.14 7.43
C ASP A 55 6.50 -1.37 7.22
N PHE A 56 5.41 -2.02 6.81
CA PHE A 56 5.39 -3.47 6.56
C PHE A 56 4.68 -3.81 5.26
N ILE A 57 5.34 -4.63 4.46
CA ILE A 57 4.82 -5.18 3.21
C ILE A 57 4.61 -6.68 3.42
N PHE A 58 3.41 -7.16 3.10
CA PHE A 58 3.07 -8.58 3.10
C PHE A 58 2.86 -9.06 1.67
N GLY A 59 3.41 -10.22 1.34
CA GLY A 59 3.15 -10.89 0.07
C GLY A 59 3.55 -12.35 0.14
N ASN A 60 3.09 -13.14 -0.83
CA ASN A 60 3.51 -14.52 -1.04
C ASN A 60 4.55 -14.63 -2.16
N GLU A 61 4.96 -15.86 -2.51
CA GLU A 61 5.98 -16.14 -3.52
C GLU A 61 5.62 -15.69 -4.95
N SER A 62 4.35 -15.48 -5.24
CA SER A 62 3.87 -15.10 -6.57
C SER A 62 3.78 -13.58 -6.76
N GLU A 63 3.71 -12.82 -5.68
CA GLU A 63 3.52 -11.35 -5.64
C GLU A 63 4.84 -10.59 -5.67
#